data_AF-A0A843E7S7-F1
#
_entry.id   AF-A0A843E7S7-F1
#
_cell.length_a   1.000
_cell.length_b   1.000
_cell.length_c   1.000
_cell.angle_alpha   90.00
_cell.angle_beta   90.00
_cell.angle_gamma   90.00
#
_symmetry.space_group_name_H-M   'P 1'
#
loop_
_entity.id
_entity.type
_entity.pdbx_description
1 polymer ?
#
loop_
_entity_poly.entity_id
_entity_poly.type
_entity_poly.pdbx_seq_one_letter_code
_entity_poly.pdbx_strand_id
1 'polypeptide(L)' 'DLFVKLNSSGLGPMGLGGSTTVLGVNIKKAGCHTASLPVAVNIGCWATRRASVRIYPDGTYDTTQGVF' A
#
# COMPACT_ATOMS: atom_id res chain seq x y z
N ASP A 1 7.80 -3.65 11.10
CA ASP A 1 7.26 -3.01 12.31
C ASP A 1 5.80 -2.57 12.14
N LEU A 2 5.48 -1.60 11.28
CA LEU A 2 4.10 -1.06 11.15
C LEU A 2 3.04 -2.11 10.76
N PHE A 3 3.33 -3.00 9.81
CA PHE A 3 2.42 -4.10 9.44
C PHE A 3 2.03 -4.98 10.64
N VAL A 4 3.01 -5.33 11.48
CA VAL A 4 2.78 -6.15 12.68
C VAL A 4 1.91 -5.38 13.67
N LYS A 5 2.27 -4.13 13.97
CA LYS A 5 1.50 -3.27 14.89
C LYS A 5 0.05 -3.10 14.48
N LEU A 6 -0.21 -2.90 13.19
CA LEU A 6 -1.58 -2.77 12.67
C LEU A 6 -2.37 -4.07 12.82
N ASN A 7 -1.76 -5.22 12.52
CA ASN A 7 -2.43 -6.51 12.72
C ASN A 7 -2.62 -6.87 14.20
N SER A 8 -1.72 -6.44 15.09
CA SER A 8 -1.86 -6.58 16.54
C SER A 8 -2.87 -5.61 17.18
N SER A 9 -3.43 -4.65 16.44
CA SER A 9 -4.40 -3.69 16.99
C SER A 9 -5.74 -4.33 17.41
N GLY A 10 -6.02 -5.55 16.94
CA GLY A 10 -7.24 -6.29 17.26
C GLY A 10 -8.50 -5.78 16.55
N LEU A 11 -8.37 -4.81 15.62
CA LEU A 11 -9.51 -4.25 14.88
C LEU A 11 -10.13 -5.26 13.90
N GLY A 12 -9.29 -6.01 13.19
CA GLY A 12 -9.73 -6.98 12.19
C GLY A 12 -10.51 -6.37 11.02
N PRO A 13 -11.09 -7.21 10.15
CA PRO A 13 -11.82 -6.75 8.97
C PRO A 13 -13.05 -5.93 9.36
N MET A 14 -13.20 -4.74 8.79
CA MET A 14 -14.31 -3.82 9.06
C MET A 14 -14.48 -3.40 10.53
N GLY A 15 -13.46 -3.61 11.38
CA GLY A 15 -13.55 -3.30 12.82
C GLY A 15 -14.31 -4.34 13.65
N LEU A 16 -14.58 -5.52 13.10
CA LEU A 16 -15.33 -6.59 13.77
C LEU A 16 -14.50 -7.46 14.72
N GLY A 17 -13.23 -7.09 14.94
CA GLY A 17 -12.28 -7.87 15.70
C GLY A 17 -11.49 -8.86 14.86
N GLY A 18 -10.37 -9.33 15.38
CA GLY A 18 -9.55 -10.39 14.80
C GLY A 18 -8.06 -10.06 14.69
N SER A 19 -7.30 -11.00 14.12
CA SER A 19 -5.83 -10.90 14.02
C SER A 19 -5.33 -10.26 12.72
N THR A 20 -6.20 -10.08 11.72
CA THR A 20 -5.82 -9.55 10.41
C THR A 20 -6.60 -8.28 10.10
N THR A 21 -5.96 -7.13 10.31
CA THR A 21 -6.50 -5.79 10.02
C THR A 21 -6.04 -5.27 8.66
N VAL A 22 -4.80 -5.55 8.27
CA VAL A 22 -4.21 -5.09 7.00
C VAL A 22 -3.55 -6.25 6.25
N LEU A 23 -3.71 -6.24 4.93
CA LEU A 23 -3.11 -7.24 4.04
C LEU A 23 -1.69 -6.85 3.59
N GLY A 24 -1.35 -5.56 3.66
CA GLY A 24 -0.04 -5.06 3.28
C GLY A 24 0.14 -3.59 3.66
N VAL A 25 1.40 -3.16 3.77
CA VAL A 25 1.78 -1.78 4.09
C VAL A 25 2.98 -1.41 3.23
N ASN A 26 2.86 -0.33 2.45
CA ASN A 26 3.97 0.23 1.67
C ASN A 26 4.29 1.63 2.22
N ILE A 27 5.55 1.87 2.56
CA ILE A 27 6.04 3.14 3.10
C ILE A 27 7.11 3.69 2.15
N LYS A 28 6.87 4.88 1.61
CA LYS A 28 7.83 5.62 0.81
C LYS A 28 8.30 6.85 1.57
N LYS A 29 9.59 7.15 1.48
CA LYS A 29 10.22 8.32 2.09
C LYS A 29 10.78 9.20 0.97
N ALA A 30 10.61 10.50 1.12
CA ALA A 30 11.15 11.50 0.21
C ALA A 30 11.74 12.65 1.04
N GLY A 31 12.67 13.41 0.44
CA GLY A 31 13.19 14.62 1.05
C GLY A 31 12.10 15.69 1.19
N CYS A 32 12.23 16.53 2.21
CA CYS A 32 11.37 17.68 2.44
C CYS A 32 12.20 18.87 2.90
N HIS A 33 11.67 20.09 2.72
CA HIS A 33 12.29 21.30 3.26
C HIS A 33 12.41 21.18 4.79
N THR A 34 13.50 21.64 5.40
CA THR A 34 13.77 21.44 6.84
C THR A 34 12.65 21.95 7.75
N ALA A 35 11.96 23.01 7.33
CA ALA A 35 10.82 23.59 8.03
C ALA A 35 9.48 22.85 7.80
N SER A 36 9.45 21.73 7.10
CA SER A 36 8.21 21.03 6.75
C SER A 36 8.38 19.52 6.75
N LEU A 37 7.32 18.79 7.15
CA LEU A 37 7.29 17.33 7.09
C LEU A 37 5.94 16.85 6.53
N PRO A 38 5.79 16.81 5.20
CA PRO A 38 4.55 16.34 4.59
C PRO A 38 4.38 14.83 4.81
N VAL A 39 3.20 14.43 5.26
CA VAL A 39 2.83 13.03 5.46
C VAL A 39 1.50 12.78 4.77
N ALA A 40 1.42 11.71 3.99
CA ALA A 40 0.21 11.27 3.33
C ALA A 40 -0.06 9.80 3.66
N VAL A 41 -1.33 9.48 3.90
CA VAL A 41 -1.80 8.11 4.14
C VAL A 41 -2.90 7.82 3.13
N ASN A 42 -2.78 6.68 2.44
CA ASN A 42 -3.79 6.19 1.52
C ASN A 42 -4.16 4.76 1.89
N ILE A 43 -5.45 4.43 1.80
CA ILE A 43 -5.99 3.12 2.17
C ILE A 43 -6.64 2.49 0.94
N GLY A 44 -6.32 1.23 0.70
CA GLY A 44 -7.04 0.39 -0.26
C GLY A 44 -8.09 -0.45 0.45
N CYS A 45 -9.33 -0.46 -0.07
CA CYS A 45 -10.35 -1.38 0.42
C CYS A 45 -10.14 -2.81 -0.11
N TRP A 46 -11.03 -3.74 0.23
CA TRP A 46 -10.98 -5.12 -0.28
C TRP A 46 -10.93 -5.19 -1.81
N ALA A 47 -11.63 -4.28 -2.49
CA ALA A 47 -11.68 -4.21 -3.94
C ALA A 47 -10.55 -3.35 -4.56
N THR A 48 -9.39 -3.27 -3.91
CA THR A 48 -8.22 -2.55 -4.43
C THR A 48 -7.68 -3.25 -5.65
N ARG A 49 -8.12 -2.80 -6.82
CA ARG A 49 -7.79 -3.36 -8.13
C ARG A 49 -6.89 -2.40 -8.87
N ARG A 50 -5.65 -2.81 -9.12
CA ARG A 50 -4.66 -2.05 -9.89
C ARG A 50 -3.85 -3.00 -10.77
N ALA A 51 -3.60 -2.56 -12.00
CA ALA A 51 -2.66 -3.17 -12.91
C ALA A 51 -1.83 -2.07 -13.58
N SER A 52 -0.62 -2.39 -14.01
CA SER A 52 0.24 -1.49 -14.77
C SER A 52 0.90 -2.27 -15.88
N VAL A 53 1.04 -1.66 -17.06
CA VAL A 53 1.65 -2.27 -18.23
C VAL A 53 2.82 -1.38 -18.67
N ARG A 54 3.96 -2.00 -18.94
CA ARG A 54 5.10 -1.35 -19.60
C ARG A 54 5.19 -1.86 -21.02
N ILE A 55 5.22 -0.94 -21.97
CA ILE A 55 5.37 -1.24 -23.40
C ILE A 55 6.77 -0.80 -23.84
N TYR A 56 7.47 -1.64 -24.58
CA TYR A 56 8.81 -1.38 -25.10
C TYR A 56 8.78 -1.02 -26.60
N PRO A 57 9.84 -0.36 -27.12
CA PRO A 57 9.87 0.08 -28.53
C PRO A 57 9.81 -1.04 -29.57
N ASP A 58 10.17 -2.27 -29.19
CA ASP A 58 10.09 -3.48 -30.03
C ASP A 58 8.68 -4.11 -30.06
N GLY A 59 7.70 -3.49 -29.37
CA GLY A 59 6.33 -3.96 -29.28
C GLY A 59 6.09 -5.01 -28.20
N THR A 60 7.12 -5.43 -27.46
CA THR A 60 6.93 -6.30 -26.30
C THR A 60 6.33 -5.53 -25.13
N TYR A 61 5.66 -6.23 -24.22
CA TYR A 61 5.08 -5.63 -23.03
C TYR A 61 5.15 -6.54 -21.81
N ASP A 62 5.29 -5.92 -20.64
CA ASP A 62 5.19 -6.58 -19.35
C ASP A 62 4.00 -6.03 -18.57
N THR A 63 3.22 -6.92 -17.97
CA THR A 63 2.10 -6.55 -17.11
C THR A 63 2.46 -6.86 -15.66
N THR A 64 2.25 -5.89 -14.78
CA THR A 64 2.35 -6.06 -13.33
C THR A 64 0.96 -5.89 -12.71
N GLN A 65 0.53 -6.93 -11.99
CA GLN A 65 -0.71 -6.94 -11.23
C GLN A 65 -0.37 -6.91 -9.75
N GLY A 66 -0.90 -5.94 -9.00
CA GLY A 66 -0.67 -5.88 -7.56
C GLY A 66 -0.61 -4.48 -6.95
N VAL A 67 -0.50 -4.48 -5.62
CA VAL A 67 -0.27 -3.30 -4.78
C VAL A 67 1.24 -3.04 -4.74
N PHE A 68 1.64 -1.79 -5.01
CA PHE A 68 3.01 -1.29 -5.20
C PHE A 68 4.12 -2.00 -4.41
#